data_AF-A0A5P8KEK1-F1
#
_entry.id   AF-A0A5P8KEK1-F1
#
_cell.length_a   1.000
_cell.length_b   1.000
_cell.length_c   1.000
_cell.angle_alpha   90.00
_cell.angle_beta   90.00
_cell.angle_gamma   90.00
#
_symmetry.space_group_name_H-M   'P 1'
#
loop_
_entity.id
_entity.type
_entity.pdbx_description
1 polymer ?
#
loop_
_entity_poly.entity_id
_entity_poly.type
_entity_poly.pdbx_seq_one_letter_code
_entity_poly.pdbx_strand_id
1 'polypeptide(L)'
;MISDVQGPQRTRSALALRLSALLALTWLLTGAPSGPAVADACAYAEVGPDSGGTVAVAIGGTESCEPAPPTTPPPPPPTPPPPPPPSPTPSCPPEPAPSPDPTPDPPPTPTPTPDPPPEPPPTPKPTPTPPPRPAPPPPPPPPVPPQPPATEAPRPAPAPTPPPKPKPTPSPRPEASPTPVSYPPYRAPAHSAAKRSGPSLVSLALLVTVPAVFAAAALRPR
;
A
#
# COMPACT_ATOMS: atom_id res chain seq x y z
N MET A 1 28.15 -48.04 4.30
CA MET A 1 27.51 -48.20 5.62
C MET A 1 26.40 -47.17 5.69
N ILE A 2 25.25 -47.49 5.08
CA ILE A 2 24.03 -47.98 5.75
C ILE A 2 23.53 -46.91 6.74
N SER A 3 22.65 -46.04 6.24
CA SER A 3 21.85 -45.15 7.07
C SER A 3 20.90 -45.99 7.90
N ASP A 4 21.01 -45.86 9.22
CA ASP A 4 20.17 -46.50 10.21
C ASP A 4 18.71 -46.09 10.02
N VAL A 5 17.83 -47.09 10.06
CA VAL A 5 16.40 -47.00 9.83
C VAL A 5 15.74 -46.41 11.07
N GLN A 6 15.41 -45.12 11.03
CA GLN A 6 14.47 -44.52 11.98
C GLN A 6 13.04 -44.52 11.40
N GLY A 7 12.32 -45.63 11.58
CA GLY A 7 10.85 -45.63 11.59
C GLY A 7 10.32 -45.77 13.02
N PRO A 8 9.06 -45.42 13.37
CA PRO A 8 8.09 -44.50 12.75
C PRO A 8 7.62 -43.45 13.80
N GLN A 9 8.17 -42.23 13.78
CA GLN A 9 7.75 -41.14 14.71
C GLN A 9 6.37 -40.54 14.37
N ARG A 10 5.87 -40.71 13.15
CA ARG A 10 4.64 -40.05 12.67
C ARG A 10 3.35 -40.58 13.31
N THR A 11 3.26 -41.86 13.63
CA THR A 11 2.00 -42.45 14.16
C THR A 11 1.80 -42.14 15.64
N ARG A 12 2.89 -42.12 16.43
CA ARG A 12 2.84 -41.73 17.85
C ARG A 12 2.48 -40.26 18.03
N SER A 13 2.98 -39.39 17.14
CA SER A 13 2.66 -37.97 17.13
C SER A 13 1.19 -37.71 16.80
N ALA A 14 0.64 -38.39 15.79
CA ALA A 14 -0.78 -38.25 15.43
C ALA A 14 -1.74 -38.74 16.54
N LEU A 15 -1.38 -39.80 17.26
CA LEU A 15 -2.17 -40.33 18.37
C LEU A 15 -2.07 -39.41 19.60
N ALA A 16 -0.89 -38.87 19.89
CA ALA A 16 -0.69 -37.88 20.94
C ALA A 16 -1.48 -36.58 20.66
N LEU A 17 -1.51 -36.10 19.42
CA LEU A 17 -2.32 -34.95 18.98
C LEU A 17 -3.83 -35.20 19.13
N ARG A 18 -4.31 -36.40 18.79
CA ARG A 18 -5.73 -36.76 18.97
C ARG A 18 -6.12 -36.86 20.45
N LEU A 19 -5.27 -37.47 21.28
CA LEU A 19 -5.52 -37.56 22.71
C LEU A 19 -5.50 -36.18 23.38
N SER A 20 -4.56 -35.31 23.02
CA SER A 20 -4.51 -33.93 23.56
C SER A 20 -5.69 -33.08 23.08
N ALA A 21 -6.16 -33.24 21.84
CA ALA A 21 -7.37 -32.58 21.36
C ALA A 21 -8.63 -33.04 22.11
N LEU A 22 -8.77 -34.35 22.36
CA LEU A 22 -9.88 -34.87 23.16
C LEU A 22 -9.82 -34.37 24.59
N LEU A 23 -8.62 -34.32 25.18
CA LEU A 23 -8.42 -33.86 26.55
C LEU A 23 -8.74 -32.36 26.69
N ALA A 24 -8.34 -31.54 25.72
CA ALA A 24 -8.72 -30.12 25.65
C ALA A 24 -10.23 -29.92 25.46
N LEU A 25 -10.87 -30.74 24.62
CA LEU A 25 -12.33 -30.68 24.43
C LEU A 25 -13.09 -31.08 25.71
N THR A 26 -12.65 -32.14 26.39
CA THR A 26 -13.23 -32.51 27.69
C THR A 26 -13.00 -31.43 28.73
N TRP A 27 -11.84 -30.77 28.73
CA TRP A 27 -11.55 -29.67 29.66
C TRP A 27 -12.40 -28.43 29.35
N LEU A 28 -12.70 -28.14 28.09
CA LEU A 28 -13.65 -27.08 27.69
C LEU A 28 -15.09 -27.41 28.12
N LEU A 29 -15.50 -28.69 28.03
CA LEU A 29 -16.84 -29.12 28.43
C LEU A 29 -17.05 -29.22 29.94
N THR A 30 -16.01 -29.58 30.71
CA THR A 30 -16.08 -29.73 32.17
C THR A 30 -15.52 -28.54 32.95
N GLY A 31 -14.69 -27.72 32.31
CA GLY A 31 -13.97 -26.59 32.93
C GLY A 31 -14.53 -25.22 32.58
N ALA A 32 -15.61 -25.13 31.79
CA ALA A 32 -16.43 -23.92 31.81
C ALA A 32 -17.36 -24.02 33.02
N PRO A 33 -17.13 -23.29 34.14
CA PRO A 33 -18.19 -23.07 35.09
C PRO A 33 -19.25 -22.27 34.34
N SER A 34 -20.24 -22.96 33.78
CA SER A 34 -21.54 -22.38 33.51
C SER A 34 -22.18 -22.06 34.86
N GLY A 35 -21.56 -21.13 35.60
CA GLY A 35 -22.29 -20.37 36.60
C GLY A 35 -23.34 -19.58 35.82
N PRO A 36 -24.59 -19.51 36.29
CA PRO A 36 -25.55 -18.60 35.70
C PRO A 36 -24.90 -17.21 35.75
N ALA A 37 -24.63 -16.63 34.58
CA ALA A 37 -24.33 -15.21 34.51
C ALA A 37 -25.63 -14.51 34.94
N VAL A 38 -25.72 -14.21 36.24
CA VAL A 38 -26.77 -13.32 36.76
C VAL A 38 -26.43 -11.96 36.16
N ALA A 39 -27.17 -11.59 35.12
CA ALA A 39 -27.09 -10.26 34.56
C ALA A 39 -27.77 -9.31 35.56
N ASP A 40 -26.98 -8.61 36.37
CA ASP A 40 -27.43 -7.51 37.26
C ASP A 40 -27.90 -6.25 36.48
N ALA A 41 -28.38 -6.41 35.24
CA ALA A 41 -28.83 -5.33 34.38
C ALA A 41 -30.12 -5.74 33.66
N CYS A 42 -31.26 -5.44 34.28
CA CYS A 42 -32.55 -5.53 33.62
C CYS A 42 -32.77 -4.27 32.78
N ALA A 43 -32.79 -4.43 31.46
CA ALA A 43 -33.21 -3.39 30.53
C ALA A 43 -34.67 -3.65 30.13
N TYR A 44 -35.56 -2.68 30.36
CA TYR A 44 -36.94 -2.73 29.89
C TYR A 44 -37.19 -1.59 28.90
N ALA A 45 -37.77 -1.93 27.76
CA ALA A 45 -38.14 -0.98 26.73
C ALA A 45 -39.64 -1.12 26.49
N GLU A 46 -40.38 -0.04 26.73
CA GLU A 46 -41.80 0.01 26.44
C GLU A 46 -42.03 0.88 25.21
N VAL A 47 -42.70 0.30 24.22
CA VAL A 47 -43.09 1.01 23.00
C VAL A 47 -44.58 1.32 23.14
N GLY A 48 -44.89 2.57 23.48
CA GLY A 48 -46.26 3.05 23.53
C GLY A 48 -46.90 2.99 22.13
N PRO A 49 -48.22 2.72 22.03
CA PRO A 49 -48.91 2.52 20.75
C PRO A 49 -49.09 3.80 19.92
N ASP A 50 -48.75 4.98 20.47
CA ASP A 50 -48.86 6.24 19.76
C ASP A 50 -47.45 6.71 19.38
N SER A 51 -47.27 7.10 18.11
CA SER A 51 -46.02 7.36 17.38
C SER A 51 -45.18 8.56 17.88
N GLY A 52 -44.98 8.67 19.19
CA GLY A 52 -44.41 9.83 19.88
C GLY A 52 -43.23 9.55 20.81
N GLY A 53 -42.59 8.37 20.74
CA GLY A 53 -41.28 8.15 21.36
C GLY A 53 -41.14 6.80 22.06
N THR A 54 -40.05 6.09 21.74
CA THR A 54 -39.60 4.93 22.52
C THR A 54 -38.93 5.42 23.79
N VAL A 55 -39.54 5.15 24.95
CA VAL A 55 -38.91 5.47 26.24
C VAL A 55 -38.08 4.26 26.66
N ALA A 56 -36.76 4.34 26.49
CA ALA A 56 -35.82 3.35 26.98
C ALA A 56 -35.26 3.83 28.32
N VAL A 57 -35.58 3.12 29.41
CA VAL A 57 -35.05 3.41 30.75
C VAL A 57 -34.14 2.26 31.16
N ALA A 58 -32.85 2.55 31.36
CA ALA A 58 -31.91 1.63 31.98
C ALA A 58 -31.78 2.01 33.46
N ILE A 59 -32.23 1.14 34.35
CA ILE A 59 -32.06 1.30 35.80
C ILE A 59 -30.99 0.30 36.24
N GLY A 60 -29.84 0.79 36.68
CA GLY A 60 -28.79 -0.05 37.26
C GLY A 60 -28.94 -0.08 38.78
N GLY A 61 -29.46 -1.18 39.33
CA GLY A 61 -29.58 -1.41 40.77
C GLY A 61 -29.60 -2.90 41.07
N THR A 62 -29.03 -3.29 42.20
CA THR A 62 -28.92 -4.69 42.67
C THR A 62 -30.17 -5.18 43.41
N GLU A 63 -31.25 -4.43 43.35
CA GLU A 63 -32.55 -4.77 43.95
C GLU A 63 -33.54 -5.19 42.86
N SER A 64 -34.16 -6.35 43.06
CA SER A 64 -35.03 -7.08 42.14
C SER A 64 -35.91 -6.17 41.26
N CYS A 65 -35.76 -6.33 39.94
CA CYS A 65 -36.54 -5.61 38.94
C CYS A 65 -37.98 -6.14 38.89
N GLU A 66 -38.81 -5.73 39.84
CA GLU A 66 -40.26 -5.95 39.77
C GLU A 66 -40.93 -4.65 39.32
N PRO A 67 -41.61 -4.61 38.17
CA PRO A 67 -42.32 -3.41 37.74
C PRO A 67 -43.43 -3.11 38.74
N ALA A 68 -43.40 -1.93 39.37
CA ALA A 68 -44.56 -1.44 40.10
C ALA A 68 -45.76 -1.34 39.13
N PRO A 69 -46.96 -1.81 39.50
CA PRO A 69 -48.12 -1.73 38.63
C PRO A 69 -48.41 -0.25 38.29
N PRO A 70 -48.76 0.07 37.04
CA PRO A 70 -49.05 1.44 36.66
C PRO A 70 -50.22 1.95 37.49
N THR A 71 -50.01 3.04 38.23
CA THR A 71 -51.11 3.79 38.83
C THR A 71 -51.98 4.32 37.71
N THR A 72 -53.21 3.81 37.61
CA THR A 72 -54.19 4.23 36.61
C THR A 72 -54.45 5.73 36.77
N PRO A 73 -54.23 6.55 35.72
CA PRO A 73 -54.58 7.97 35.78
C PRO A 73 -56.11 8.12 35.97
N PRO A 74 -56.58 9.19 36.64
CA PRO A 74 -58.01 9.47 36.73
C PRO A 74 -58.63 9.60 35.34
N PRO A 75 -59.91 9.23 35.16
CA PRO A 75 -60.57 9.30 33.86
C PRO A 75 -60.56 10.74 33.32
N PRO A 76 -60.31 10.94 32.01
CA PRO A 76 -60.31 12.26 31.42
C PRO A 76 -61.72 12.88 31.48
N PRO A 77 -61.82 14.22 31.57
CA PRO A 77 -63.10 14.91 31.49
C PRO A 77 -63.79 14.64 30.14
N PRO A 78 -65.13 14.70 30.07
CA PRO A 78 -65.86 14.45 28.84
C PRO A 78 -65.44 15.43 27.73
N THR A 79 -65.17 14.89 26.54
CA THR A 79 -64.76 15.65 25.36
C THR A 79 -65.88 16.59 24.90
N PRO A 80 -65.60 17.88 24.61
CA PRO A 80 -66.60 18.79 24.06
C PRO A 80 -67.11 18.32 22.69
N PRO A 81 -68.34 18.70 22.29
CA PRO A 81 -68.89 18.33 21.00
C PRO A 81 -68.02 18.87 19.85
N PRO A 82 -67.91 18.12 18.73
CA PRO A 82 -67.06 18.52 17.62
C PRO A 82 -67.56 19.83 16.97
N PRO A 83 -66.64 20.70 16.53
CA PRO A 83 -67.02 21.90 15.79
C PRO A 83 -67.71 21.55 14.46
N PRO A 84 -68.58 22.42 13.93
CA PRO A 84 -69.20 22.19 12.62
C PRO A 84 -68.14 22.08 11.51
N PRO A 85 -68.40 21.28 10.45
CA PRO A 85 -67.44 21.05 9.38
C PRO A 85 -67.12 22.35 8.61
N PRO A 86 -65.84 22.56 8.22
CA PRO A 86 -65.46 23.74 7.45
C PRO A 86 -66.05 23.69 6.04
N SER A 87 -66.45 24.86 5.53
CA SER A 87 -66.92 25.05 4.16
C SER A 87 -65.83 24.64 3.14
N PRO A 88 -66.18 23.95 2.04
CA PRO A 88 -65.19 23.50 1.07
C PRO A 88 -64.43 24.68 0.45
N THR A 89 -63.11 24.62 0.53
CA THR A 89 -62.17 25.59 -0.04
C THR A 89 -62.04 25.32 -1.55
N PRO A 90 -62.07 26.34 -2.43
CA PRO A 90 -61.94 26.12 -3.87
C PRO A 90 -60.58 25.50 -4.22
N SER A 91 -60.61 24.41 -4.99
CA SER A 91 -59.43 23.65 -5.40
C SER A 91 -58.56 24.46 -6.37
N CYS A 92 -57.31 24.71 -6.01
CA CYS A 92 -56.32 25.25 -6.94
C CYS A 92 -55.95 24.19 -8.01
N PRO A 93 -55.64 24.61 -9.26
CA PRO A 93 -55.20 23.69 -10.30
C PRO A 93 -53.84 23.06 -9.95
N PRO A 94 -53.59 21.82 -10.39
CA PRO A 94 -52.35 21.10 -10.09
C PRO A 94 -51.14 21.81 -10.70
N GLU A 95 -50.07 21.91 -9.90
CA GLU A 95 -48.79 22.46 -10.29
C GLU A 95 -48.13 21.58 -11.38
N PRO A 96 -47.52 22.15 -12.43
CA PRO A 96 -46.87 21.38 -13.48
C PRO A 96 -45.71 20.54 -12.92
N ALA A 97 -45.60 19.30 -13.40
CA ALA A 97 -44.51 18.41 -13.00
C ALA A 97 -43.13 19.00 -13.35
N PRO A 98 -42.14 18.89 -12.45
CA PRO A 98 -40.80 19.41 -12.71
C PRO A 98 -40.16 18.70 -13.90
N SER A 99 -39.52 19.49 -14.77
CA SER A 99 -38.77 18.99 -15.93
C SER A 99 -37.59 18.13 -15.47
N PRO A 100 -37.31 16.99 -16.14
CA PRO A 100 -36.18 16.15 -15.79
C PRO A 100 -34.85 16.91 -15.95
N ASP A 101 -33.96 16.71 -14.98
CA ASP A 101 -32.60 17.24 -14.98
C ASP A 101 -31.82 16.73 -16.20
N PRO A 102 -31.08 17.59 -16.93
CA PRO A 102 -30.28 17.16 -18.07
C PRO A 102 -29.24 16.11 -17.65
N THR A 103 -29.15 15.05 -18.46
CA THR A 103 -28.16 13.98 -18.26
C THR A 103 -26.74 14.56 -18.41
N PRO A 104 -25.82 14.28 -17.46
CA PRO A 104 -24.45 14.76 -17.55
C PRO A 104 -23.76 14.27 -18.83
N ASP A 105 -23.03 15.18 -19.49
CA ASP A 105 -22.20 14.85 -20.67
C ASP A 105 -21.14 13.80 -20.27
N PRO A 106 -20.90 12.76 -21.10
CA PRO A 106 -19.88 11.77 -20.82
C PRO A 106 -18.49 12.40 -20.70
N PRO A 107 -17.63 11.83 -19.84
CA PRO A 107 -16.27 12.32 -19.67
C PRO A 107 -15.49 12.21 -20.99
N PRO A 108 -14.58 13.17 -21.27
CA PRO A 108 -13.76 13.12 -22.47
C PRO A 108 -12.87 11.88 -22.47
N THR A 109 -12.78 11.22 -23.63
CA THR A 109 -11.90 10.07 -23.85
C THR A 109 -10.44 10.51 -23.67
N PRO A 110 -9.63 9.77 -22.88
CA PRO A 110 -8.22 10.10 -22.70
C PRO A 110 -7.48 10.05 -24.04
N THR A 111 -6.72 11.08 -24.34
CA THR A 111 -5.85 11.14 -25.51
C THR A 111 -4.73 10.11 -25.38
N PRO A 112 -4.43 9.33 -26.44
CA PRO A 112 -3.36 8.34 -26.39
C PRO A 112 -2.02 9.02 -26.12
N THR A 113 -1.23 8.41 -25.23
CA THR A 113 0.13 8.85 -24.94
C THR A 113 0.99 8.69 -26.20
N PRO A 114 1.76 9.71 -26.62
CA PRO A 114 2.67 9.61 -27.75
C PRO A 114 3.67 8.47 -27.56
N ASP A 115 3.92 7.70 -28.62
CA ASP A 115 4.93 6.64 -28.63
C ASP A 115 6.32 7.26 -28.36
N PRO A 116 7.17 6.64 -27.52
CA PRO A 116 8.52 7.12 -27.29
C PRO A 116 9.32 7.28 -28.60
N PRO A 117 10.19 8.31 -28.68
CA PRO A 117 11.03 8.50 -29.85
C PRO A 117 11.97 7.29 -30.03
N PRO A 118 12.26 6.89 -31.30
CA PRO A 118 13.14 5.78 -31.58
C PRO A 118 14.54 6.01 -31.00
N GLU A 119 15.15 4.93 -30.51
CA GLU A 119 16.49 4.95 -29.93
C GLU A 119 17.52 5.38 -31.00
N PRO A 120 18.47 6.28 -30.66
CA PRO A 120 19.44 6.76 -31.62
C PRO A 120 20.35 5.63 -32.13
N PRO A 121 20.78 5.69 -33.42
CA PRO A 121 21.63 4.66 -33.98
C PRO A 121 22.97 4.58 -33.24
N PRO A 122 23.56 3.37 -33.13
CA PRO A 122 24.85 3.19 -32.48
C PRO A 122 25.93 4.01 -33.19
N THR A 123 26.80 4.64 -32.40
CA THR A 123 27.91 5.43 -32.93
C THR A 123 28.89 4.54 -33.71
N PRO A 124 29.35 4.97 -34.90
CA PRO A 124 30.30 4.20 -35.70
C PRO A 124 31.57 3.92 -34.92
N LYS A 125 32.04 2.67 -34.97
CA LYS A 125 33.30 2.28 -34.35
C LYS A 125 34.45 3.05 -35.01
N PRO A 126 35.38 3.64 -34.23
CA PRO A 126 36.50 4.39 -34.79
C PRO A 126 37.33 3.52 -35.74
N THR A 127 37.64 4.06 -36.91
CA THR A 127 38.49 3.40 -37.91
C THR A 127 39.89 3.18 -37.32
N PRO A 128 40.44 1.96 -37.39
CA PRO A 128 41.79 1.70 -36.89
C PRO A 128 42.81 2.58 -37.60
N THR A 129 43.69 3.21 -36.83
CA THR A 129 44.80 4.01 -37.37
C THR A 129 45.73 3.10 -38.18
N PRO A 130 46.07 3.47 -39.42
CA PRO A 130 46.98 2.67 -40.23
C PRO A 130 48.35 2.56 -39.55
N PRO A 131 49.04 1.42 -39.70
CA PRO A 131 50.36 1.24 -39.13
C PRO A 131 51.34 2.29 -39.70
N PRO A 132 52.30 2.77 -38.88
CA PRO A 132 53.31 3.72 -39.35
C PRO A 132 54.11 3.09 -40.50
N ARG A 133 54.36 3.91 -41.54
CA ARG A 133 55.16 3.50 -42.69
C ARG A 133 56.58 3.12 -42.22
N PRO A 134 57.15 2.00 -42.69
CA PRO A 134 58.54 1.67 -42.41
C PRO A 134 59.47 2.84 -42.76
N ALA A 135 60.40 3.14 -41.86
CA ALA A 135 61.43 4.13 -42.13
C ALA A 135 62.25 3.70 -43.36
N PRO A 136 62.62 4.64 -44.25
CA PRO A 136 63.50 4.32 -45.36
C PRO A 136 64.83 3.75 -44.83
N PRO A 137 65.44 2.79 -45.55
CA PRO A 137 66.74 2.26 -45.18
C PRO A 137 67.76 3.41 -45.11
N PRO A 138 68.71 3.38 -44.16
CA PRO A 138 69.76 4.38 -44.10
C PRO A 138 70.56 4.38 -45.41
N PRO A 139 71.01 5.55 -45.88
CA PRO A 139 71.89 5.62 -47.04
C PRO A 139 73.16 4.81 -46.78
N PRO A 140 73.73 4.18 -47.82
CA PRO A 140 74.99 3.45 -47.69
C PRO A 140 76.08 4.39 -47.13
N PRO A 141 76.93 3.90 -46.21
CA PRO A 141 78.00 4.70 -45.67
C PRO A 141 78.92 5.18 -46.82
N PRO A 142 79.44 6.41 -46.75
CA PRO A 142 80.41 6.89 -47.73
C PRO A 142 81.65 5.98 -47.71
N PRO A 143 82.30 5.76 -48.87
CA PRO A 143 83.54 5.00 -48.94
C PRO A 143 84.60 5.64 -48.02
N VAL A 144 85.21 4.80 -47.17
CA VAL A 144 86.21 5.24 -46.19
C VAL A 144 87.48 5.65 -46.95
N PRO A 145 87.93 6.92 -46.86
CA PRO A 145 89.24 7.30 -47.40
C PRO A 145 90.36 6.67 -46.56
N PRO A 146 91.52 6.33 -47.17
CA PRO A 146 92.64 5.75 -46.44
C PRO A 146 93.15 6.73 -45.37
N GLN A 147 93.24 6.27 -44.12
CA GLN A 147 93.72 7.06 -42.99
C GLN A 147 95.24 7.22 -43.02
N PRO A 148 95.78 8.45 -42.95
CA PRO A 148 97.16 8.70 -42.56
C PRO A 148 97.34 8.61 -41.03
N PRO A 149 98.57 8.36 -40.52
CA PRO A 149 98.83 8.14 -39.09
C PRO A 149 98.54 9.40 -38.26
N ALA A 150 97.93 9.17 -37.10
CA ALA A 150 97.48 10.22 -36.19
C ALA A 150 98.65 10.89 -35.45
N THR A 151 98.56 12.21 -35.29
CA THR A 151 99.25 12.99 -34.26
C THR A 151 98.23 13.95 -33.65
N GLU A 152 98.08 13.90 -32.33
CA GLU A 152 97.02 14.56 -31.55
C GLU A 152 97.34 16.03 -31.19
N ALA A 153 96.29 16.88 -31.13
CA ALA A 153 96.18 18.05 -30.24
C ALA A 153 94.70 18.52 -30.16
N PRO A 154 94.28 19.30 -29.13
CA PRO A 154 93.07 19.02 -28.35
C PRO A 154 91.79 19.72 -28.85
N ARG A 155 90.63 19.07 -28.68
CA ARG A 155 89.31 19.67 -28.97
C ARG A 155 88.71 20.27 -27.68
N PRO A 156 88.26 21.54 -27.69
CA PRO A 156 87.69 22.20 -26.52
C PRO A 156 86.32 21.63 -26.11
N ALA A 157 86.00 21.77 -24.82
CA ALA A 157 84.79 21.28 -24.18
C ALA A 157 83.52 21.86 -24.83
N PRO A 158 82.49 21.04 -25.15
CA PRO A 158 81.21 21.55 -25.62
C PRO A 158 80.42 22.23 -24.49
N ALA A 159 79.82 23.37 -24.84
CA ALA A 159 79.01 24.24 -23.98
C ALA A 159 77.72 23.56 -23.46
N PRO A 160 77.20 23.94 -22.28
CA PRO A 160 75.99 23.35 -21.71
C PRO A 160 74.75 23.62 -22.58
N THR A 161 73.93 22.59 -22.72
CA THR A 161 72.67 22.60 -23.48
C THR A 161 71.64 23.51 -22.80
N PRO A 162 70.92 24.39 -23.53
CA PRO A 162 69.90 25.26 -22.94
C PRO A 162 68.70 24.44 -22.42
N PRO A 163 68.03 24.89 -21.33
CA PRO A 163 66.88 24.18 -20.80
C PRO A 163 65.68 24.22 -21.77
N PRO A 164 64.85 23.18 -21.79
CA PRO A 164 63.69 23.11 -22.67
C PRO A 164 62.68 24.22 -22.35
N LYS A 165 62.13 24.85 -23.39
CA LYS A 165 61.08 25.88 -23.27
C LYS A 165 59.84 25.32 -22.54
N PRO A 166 59.19 26.11 -21.66
CA PRO A 166 57.97 25.68 -20.99
C PRO A 166 56.86 25.40 -22.01
N LYS A 167 56.15 24.28 -21.79
CA LYS A 167 54.96 23.88 -22.55
C LYS A 167 53.82 24.88 -22.26
N PRO A 168 53.07 25.35 -23.26
CA PRO A 168 52.01 26.32 -23.03
C PRO A 168 50.90 25.71 -22.17
N THR A 169 50.56 26.42 -21.09
CA THR A 169 49.44 26.12 -20.20
C THR A 169 48.12 26.42 -20.92
N PRO A 170 47.13 25.50 -20.95
CA PRO A 170 45.83 25.77 -21.54
C PRO A 170 45.09 26.86 -20.74
N SER A 171 44.51 27.81 -21.47
CA SER A 171 43.72 28.91 -20.91
C SER A 171 42.42 28.39 -20.30
N PRO A 172 42.01 28.83 -19.09
CA PRO A 172 40.78 28.37 -18.47
C PRO A 172 39.55 28.86 -19.25
N ARG A 173 38.67 27.91 -19.58
CA ARG A 173 37.34 28.18 -20.13
C ARG A 173 36.49 28.86 -19.04
N PRO A 174 35.75 29.95 -19.34
CA PRO A 174 34.85 30.55 -18.36
C PRO A 174 33.74 29.54 -18.00
N GLU A 175 33.74 29.06 -16.75
CA GLU A 175 32.57 28.38 -16.17
C GLU A 175 31.52 29.44 -15.83
N ALA A 176 30.44 29.47 -16.61
CA ALA A 176 29.23 30.17 -16.20
C ALA A 176 28.57 29.34 -15.09
N SER A 177 28.72 29.79 -13.85
CA SER A 177 28.03 29.22 -12.70
C SER A 177 26.54 29.56 -12.79
N PRO A 178 25.61 28.58 -12.90
CA PRO A 178 24.19 28.89 -12.85
C PRO A 178 23.82 29.39 -11.45
N THR A 179 23.10 30.51 -11.38
CA THR A 179 22.57 31.05 -10.13
C THR A 179 21.60 30.05 -9.52
N PRO A 180 21.77 29.61 -8.25
CA PRO A 180 20.85 28.66 -7.65
C PRO A 180 19.48 29.31 -7.45
N VAL A 181 18.47 28.80 -8.16
CA VAL A 181 17.09 29.23 -8.00
C VAL A 181 16.52 28.57 -6.74
N SER A 182 16.14 29.40 -5.77
CA SER A 182 15.54 28.96 -4.51
C SER A 182 14.07 28.64 -4.72
N TYR A 183 13.72 27.35 -4.74
CA TYR A 183 12.33 26.90 -4.79
C TYR A 183 11.70 26.90 -3.39
N PRO A 184 10.42 27.29 -3.24
CA PRO A 184 9.72 27.19 -1.98
C PRO A 184 9.56 25.70 -1.57
N PRO A 185 9.58 25.39 -0.27
CA PRO A 185 9.48 24.03 0.21
C PRO A 185 8.12 23.42 -0.15
N TYR A 186 8.12 22.48 -1.10
CA TYR A 186 6.94 21.73 -1.47
C TYR A 186 6.48 20.87 -0.29
N ARG A 187 5.30 21.18 0.29
CA ARG A 187 4.65 20.33 1.28
C ARG A 187 3.76 19.33 0.57
N ALA A 188 4.18 18.07 0.53
CA ALA A 188 3.31 16.99 0.12
C ALA A 188 2.11 16.90 1.08
N PRO A 189 0.86 16.82 0.59
CA PRO A 189 -0.29 16.59 1.45
C PRO A 189 -0.12 15.25 2.14
N ALA A 190 -0.20 15.25 3.47
CA ALA A 190 -0.17 14.03 4.26
C ALA A 190 -1.46 13.24 3.94
N HIS A 191 -1.36 12.23 3.08
CA HIS A 191 -2.43 11.27 2.89
C HIS A 191 -2.61 10.53 4.22
N SER A 192 -3.66 10.89 4.95
CA SER A 192 -4.12 10.14 6.11
C SER A 192 -4.50 8.74 5.60
N ALA A 193 -3.63 7.77 5.88
CA ALA A 193 -3.92 6.38 5.65
C ALA A 193 -5.16 6.03 6.49
N ALA A 194 -6.32 6.01 5.84
CA ALA A 194 -7.54 5.50 6.44
C ALA A 194 -7.24 4.07 6.89
N LYS A 195 -7.04 3.88 8.20
CA LYS A 195 -6.90 2.56 8.80
C LYS A 195 -8.21 1.83 8.49
N ARG A 196 -8.16 0.94 7.51
CA ARG A 196 -9.27 0.05 7.15
C ARG A 196 -9.42 -0.96 8.28
N SER A 197 -10.07 -0.52 9.36
CA SER A 197 -10.42 -1.33 10.53
C SER A 197 -11.69 -2.09 10.22
N GLY A 198 -11.57 -3.14 9.42
CA GLY A 198 -12.62 -4.14 9.21
C GLY A 198 -12.12 -5.52 9.63
N PRO A 199 -13.00 -6.44 10.07
CA PRO A 199 -12.61 -7.83 10.29
C PRO A 199 -12.05 -8.39 8.98
N SER A 200 -10.94 -9.13 9.07
CA SER A 200 -10.29 -9.73 7.91
C SER A 200 -11.31 -10.51 7.08
N LEU A 201 -11.33 -10.31 5.76
CA LEU A 201 -12.22 -11.05 4.85
C LEU A 201 -12.08 -12.56 5.01
N VAL A 202 -10.89 -13.02 5.39
CA VAL A 202 -10.62 -14.44 5.70
C VAL A 202 -11.34 -14.87 6.98
N SER A 203 -11.32 -14.03 8.02
CA SER A 203 -12.07 -14.30 9.26
C SER A 203 -13.57 -14.32 9.01
N LEU A 204 -14.08 -13.41 8.18
CA LEU A 204 -15.50 -13.37 7.82
C LEU A 204 -15.89 -14.59 6.98
N ALA A 205 -15.07 -14.97 5.99
CA ALA A 205 -15.31 -16.17 5.19
C ALA A 205 -15.27 -17.45 6.03
N LEU A 206 -14.33 -17.56 6.98
CA LEU A 206 -14.27 -18.71 7.90
C LEU A 206 -15.48 -18.78 8.83
N LEU A 207 -15.95 -17.63 9.35
CA LEU A 207 -17.13 -17.57 10.20
C LEU A 207 -18.38 -18.13 9.51
N VAL A 208 -18.52 -17.90 8.19
CA VAL A 208 -19.66 -18.37 7.41
C VAL A 208 -19.49 -19.82 6.93
N THR A 209 -18.30 -20.18 6.48
CA THR A 209 -18.10 -21.47 5.78
C THR A 209 -17.89 -22.65 6.74
N VAL A 210 -17.29 -22.42 7.91
CA VAL A 210 -16.97 -23.51 8.86
C VAL A 210 -18.24 -24.18 9.41
N PRO A 211 -19.27 -23.45 9.88
CA PRO A 211 -20.51 -24.09 10.35
C PRO A 211 -21.25 -24.86 9.25
N ALA A 212 -21.24 -24.33 8.02
CA ALA A 212 -21.89 -24.96 6.87
C ALA A 212 -21.24 -26.30 6.51
N VAL A 213 -19.90 -26.36 6.51
CA VAL A 213 -19.16 -27.60 6.28
C VAL A 213 -19.35 -28.59 7.41
N PHE A 214 -19.39 -28.12 8.66
CA PHE A 214 -19.63 -28.97 9.83
C PHE A 214 -21.03 -29.60 9.80
N ALA A 215 -22.07 -28.81 9.46
CA ALA A 215 -23.42 -29.31 9.28
C ALA A 215 -23.49 -30.33 8.13
N ALA A 216 -22.88 -30.03 6.98
CA ALA A 216 -22.84 -30.95 5.85
C ALA A 216 -22.13 -32.28 6.18
N ALA A 217 -21.10 -32.24 7.03
CA ALA A 217 -20.42 -33.45 7.50
C ALA A 217 -21.26 -34.25 8.50
N ALA A 218 -22.01 -33.57 9.38
CA ALA A 218 -22.90 -34.21 10.35
C ALA A 218 -24.16 -34.83 9.73
N LEU A 219 -24.65 -34.23 8.63
CA LEU A 219 -25.84 -34.70 7.89
C LEU A 219 -25.53 -35.74 6.81
N ARG A 220 -24.25 -36.07 6.56
CA ARG A 220 -23.92 -37.17 5.66
C ARG A 220 -24.22 -38.50 6.35
N PRO A 221 -25.20 -39.29 5.87
CA PRO A 221 -25.42 -40.63 6.39
C PRO A 221 -24.17 -41.46 6.07
N ARG A 222 -23.69 -42.20 7.07
CA ARG A 222 -22.58 -43.15 6.92
C ARG A 222 -22.98 -44.35 6.08
#